data_AF-A0AAV0UIH4-F1
#
_entry.id   AF-A0AAV0UIH4-F1
#
_cell.length_a   1.000
_cell.length_b   1.000
_cell.length_c   1.000
_cell.angle_alpha   90.00
_cell.angle_beta   90.00
_cell.angle_gamma   90.00
#
_symmetry.space_group_name_H-M   'P 1'
#
loop_
_entity.id
_entity.type
_entity.pdbx_description
1 polymer ?
#
loop_
_entity_poly.entity_id
_entity_poly.type
_entity_poly.pdbx_seq_one_letter_code
_entity_poly.pdbx_strand_id
1 'polypeptide(L)'
;MVEVMIRKGLRNPLDEAQVRRAVLALHTFAAKKNEERTKTPLVEDIEYLSCILTRKLVPAKTSLKPIPITLPHALYDESAEICLFVKDDDKKRIKETLEKDPVQGVTKVMTVKKLRKNFSRFEDKRALAAAYDMFLADDRVLPYLKGPLGTTFFTKKKTPVAVRVSRKNVATSVRLASRRTAFHVSAGVCNNVKVARLNMTPEQIVDNIMVAANSCASLIPKGWNGVQSISIKTNNSVALPVYNALAPLAKLPPVGKTANLKKRKLDEYVAEAEEAEKETQCKKTVVEEEVPKTKKNAKAVKAIETTEKMSKKQKRKPAKTTTPLAKKNALVKKKVAKK
;
A
#
# COMPACT_ATOMS: atom_id res chain seq x y z
N MET A 1 -14.28 11.14 -31.08
CA MET A 1 -13.16 11.93 -30.51
C MET A 1 -13.72 12.69 -29.31
N VAL A 2 -13.55 12.16 -28.10
CA VAL A 2 -14.16 12.76 -26.90
C VAL A 2 -13.18 13.78 -26.35
N GLU A 3 -13.48 15.04 -26.57
CA GLU A 3 -12.74 16.18 -26.06
C GLU A 3 -12.78 16.14 -24.52
N VAL A 4 -11.69 15.64 -23.92
CA VAL A 4 -11.51 15.66 -22.47
C VAL A 4 -11.25 17.11 -22.10
N MET A 5 -12.30 17.83 -21.68
CA MET A 5 -12.18 19.16 -21.10
C MET A 5 -11.27 19.10 -19.86
N ILE A 6 -9.98 19.33 -20.07
CA ILE A 6 -9.05 19.77 -19.05
C ILE A 6 -9.65 21.07 -18.51
N ARG A 7 -10.15 21.05 -17.26
CA ARG A 7 -10.70 22.27 -16.63
C ARG A 7 -9.61 23.35 -16.64
N LYS A 8 -9.78 24.35 -17.51
CA LYS A 8 -8.96 25.56 -17.61
C LYS A 8 -8.86 26.19 -16.22
N GLY A 9 -7.73 26.02 -15.53
CA GLY A 9 -7.52 26.61 -14.21
C GLY A 9 -6.37 26.00 -13.41
N LEU A 10 -6.05 24.71 -13.62
CA LEU A 10 -4.83 24.12 -13.06
C LEU A 10 -3.79 24.03 -14.19
N ARG A 11 -2.79 24.93 -14.19
CA ARG A 11 -1.56 24.69 -14.96
C ARG A 11 -1.02 23.34 -14.51
N ASN A 12 -1.05 22.34 -15.39
CA ASN A 12 -0.50 21.02 -15.09
C ASN A 12 1.02 21.17 -14.99
N PRO A 13 1.63 20.97 -13.80
CA PRO A 13 3.08 21.10 -13.64
C PRO A 13 3.83 19.83 -14.10
N LEU A 14 3.11 18.81 -14.59
CA LEU A 14 3.71 17.60 -15.13
C LEU A 14 4.28 17.86 -16.52
N ASP A 15 5.55 17.51 -16.69
CA ASP A 15 6.20 17.42 -17.99
C ASP A 15 5.87 16.08 -18.66
N GLU A 16 5.22 16.16 -19.82
CA GLU A 16 4.86 14.99 -20.63
C GLU A 16 6.10 14.23 -21.11
N ALA A 17 7.19 14.93 -21.43
CA ALA A 17 8.42 14.30 -21.90
C ALA A 17 9.06 13.43 -20.80
N GLN A 18 9.07 13.92 -19.55
CA GLN A 18 9.51 13.15 -18.40
C GLN A 18 8.63 11.92 -18.14
N VAL A 19 7.30 12.05 -18.24
CA VAL A 19 6.38 10.92 -18.13
C VAL A 19 6.69 9.87 -19.20
N ARG A 20 6.88 10.30 -20.45
CA ARG A 20 7.19 9.41 -21.59
C ARG A 20 8.50 8.65 -21.36
N ARG A 21 9.56 9.33 -20.91
CA ARG A 21 10.85 8.68 -20.57
C ARG A 21 10.68 7.64 -19.47
N ALA A 22 9.91 7.95 -18.42
CA ALA A 22 9.65 7.01 -17.34
C ALA A 22 8.85 5.78 -17.82
N VAL A 23 7.85 5.97 -18.67
CA VAL A 23 7.05 4.88 -19.25
C VAL A 23 7.92 3.98 -20.13
N LEU A 24 8.75 4.55 -21.01
CA LEU A 24 9.68 3.79 -21.86
C LEU A 24 10.67 2.97 -21.02
N ALA A 25 11.23 3.56 -19.96
CA ALA A 25 12.12 2.86 -19.04
C ALA A 25 11.42 1.70 -18.29
N LEU A 26 10.14 1.83 -17.96
CA LEU A 26 9.37 0.74 -17.35
C LEU A 26 9.04 -0.37 -18.35
N HIS A 27 8.79 -0.04 -19.62
CA HIS A 27 8.62 -1.03 -20.68
C HIS A 27 9.90 -1.83 -20.93
N THR A 28 11.06 -1.17 -21.01
CA THR A 28 12.35 -1.87 -21.20
C THR A 28 12.68 -2.75 -20.00
N PHE A 29 12.42 -2.27 -18.78
CA PHE A 29 12.57 -3.08 -17.57
C PHE A 29 11.66 -4.31 -17.57
N ALA A 30 10.38 -4.13 -17.94
CA ALA A 30 9.44 -5.22 -17.95
C ALA A 30 9.74 -6.25 -19.06
N ALA A 31 10.22 -5.81 -20.23
CA ALA A 31 10.69 -6.69 -21.29
C ALA A 31 11.88 -7.55 -20.83
N LYS A 32 12.92 -6.90 -20.28
CA LYS A 32 14.09 -7.60 -19.71
C LYS A 32 13.70 -8.58 -18.60
N LYS A 33 12.78 -8.17 -17.73
CA LYS A 33 12.30 -9.03 -16.66
C LYS A 33 11.50 -10.22 -17.20
N ASN A 34 10.73 -10.04 -18.27
CA ASN A 34 9.98 -11.11 -18.90
C ASN A 34 10.92 -12.16 -19.52
N GLU A 35 12.00 -11.71 -20.17
CA GLU A 35 13.07 -12.59 -20.65
C GLU A 35 13.71 -13.40 -19.52
N GLU A 36 14.00 -12.77 -18.38
CA GLU A 36 14.52 -13.45 -17.17
C GLU A 36 13.48 -14.43 -16.56
N ARG A 37 12.17 -14.11 -16.68
CA ARG A 37 11.05 -14.91 -16.14
C ARG A 37 10.68 -16.12 -16.99
N THR A 38 11.16 -16.24 -18.22
CA THR A 38 10.87 -17.40 -19.10
C THR A 38 11.27 -18.76 -18.50
N LYS A 39 12.02 -18.77 -17.39
CA LYS A 39 12.38 -19.98 -16.64
C LYS A 39 11.34 -20.48 -15.61
N THR A 40 10.18 -19.81 -15.43
CA THR A 40 8.87 -20.23 -14.82
C THR A 40 8.15 -19.04 -14.17
N PRO A 41 6.79 -18.91 -14.16
CA PRO A 41 5.73 -19.93 -14.33
C PRO A 41 4.65 -19.65 -15.42
N LEU A 42 3.78 -20.65 -15.66
CA LEU A 42 2.63 -20.73 -16.62
C LEU A 42 1.46 -19.75 -16.39
N VAL A 43 1.62 -18.72 -15.55
CA VAL A 43 0.52 -17.80 -15.23
C VAL A 43 0.80 -16.44 -15.87
N GLU A 44 -0.11 -15.99 -16.73
CA GLU A 44 -0.12 -14.65 -17.29
C GLU A 44 -0.39 -13.62 -16.18
N ASP A 45 0.67 -13.25 -15.45
CA ASP A 45 0.61 -12.15 -14.50
C ASP A 45 0.46 -10.85 -15.29
N ILE A 46 -0.77 -10.37 -15.42
CA ILE A 46 -1.04 -9.05 -15.99
C ILE A 46 -0.36 -8.00 -15.11
N GLU A 47 0.75 -7.44 -15.59
CA GLU A 47 1.47 -6.38 -14.89
C GLU A 47 0.74 -5.03 -15.10
N TYR A 48 0.36 -4.43 -13.98
CA TYR A 48 -0.28 -3.11 -13.95
C TYR A 48 0.76 -2.03 -13.66
N LEU A 49 0.64 -0.93 -14.39
CA LEU A 49 1.35 0.31 -14.11
C LEU A 49 0.51 1.16 -13.18
N SER A 50 1.11 1.51 -12.04
CA SER A 50 0.49 2.26 -10.96
C SER A 50 1.18 3.60 -10.77
N CYS A 51 0.40 4.64 -10.56
CA CYS A 51 0.84 5.96 -10.17
C CYS A 51 0.74 6.07 -8.64
N ILE A 52 1.86 6.38 -7.99
CA ILE A 52 1.93 6.71 -6.56
C ILE A 52 1.92 8.22 -6.42
N LEU A 53 1.00 8.70 -5.59
CA LEU A 53 0.79 10.10 -5.30
C LEU A 53 1.04 10.34 -3.82
N THR A 54 2.04 11.16 -3.53
CA THR A 54 2.38 11.57 -2.17
C THR A 54 1.84 12.97 -1.91
N ARG A 55 1.11 13.12 -0.83
CA ARG A 55 0.53 14.40 -0.37
C ARG A 55 1.44 15.05 0.66
N LYS A 56 1.48 16.38 0.68
CA LYS A 56 2.19 17.14 1.73
C LYS A 56 1.51 17.03 3.09
N LEU A 57 0.18 16.93 3.10
CA LEU A 57 -0.62 16.87 4.32
C LEU A 57 -1.52 15.63 4.33
N VAL A 58 -1.50 14.94 5.47
CA VAL A 58 -2.37 13.81 5.78
C VAL A 58 -3.83 14.28 5.78
N PRO A 59 -4.76 13.57 5.11
CA PRO A 59 -6.17 13.89 5.16
C PRO A 59 -6.73 13.71 6.58
N ALA A 60 -7.56 14.68 7.02
CA ALA A 60 -8.26 14.57 8.30
C ALA A 60 -9.35 13.48 8.31
N LYS A 61 -9.97 13.20 7.15
CA LYS A 61 -10.99 12.16 6.99
C LYS A 61 -10.52 11.10 6.02
N THR A 62 -10.51 9.86 6.48
CA THR A 62 -10.25 8.69 5.64
C THR A 62 -11.56 8.26 4.97
N SER A 63 -11.49 7.92 3.69
CA SER A 63 -12.64 7.41 2.96
C SER A 63 -12.29 6.05 2.40
N LEU A 64 -12.99 5.03 2.90
CA LEU A 64 -12.93 3.69 2.33
C LEU A 64 -13.71 3.59 1.01
N LYS A 65 -14.56 4.57 0.71
CA LYS A 65 -15.31 4.63 -0.55
C LYS A 65 -14.32 4.91 -1.70
N PRO A 66 -14.20 4.01 -2.69
CA PRO A 66 -13.43 4.28 -3.89
C PRO A 66 -14.05 5.44 -4.67
N ILE A 67 -13.21 6.41 -5.00
CA ILE A 67 -13.58 7.56 -5.81
C ILE A 67 -13.22 7.23 -7.25
N PRO A 68 -14.20 7.15 -8.17
CA PRO A 68 -13.94 6.80 -9.55
C PRO A 68 -13.26 7.94 -10.30
N ILE A 69 -12.13 7.67 -10.95
CA ILE A 69 -11.44 8.57 -11.88
C ILE A 69 -11.66 8.05 -13.29
N THR A 70 -12.12 8.90 -14.20
CA THR A 70 -12.37 8.47 -15.59
C THR A 70 -11.08 8.61 -16.40
N LEU A 71 -10.67 7.54 -17.08
CA LEU A 71 -9.53 7.55 -17.99
C LEU A 71 -9.96 7.70 -19.45
N PRO A 72 -9.12 8.29 -20.31
CA PRO A 72 -9.30 8.30 -21.76
C PRO A 72 -9.35 6.89 -22.36
N HIS A 73 -8.35 6.05 -22.03
CA HIS A 73 -8.23 4.68 -22.51
C HIS A 73 -8.59 3.67 -21.41
N ALA A 74 -9.45 2.70 -21.75
CA ALA A 74 -9.96 1.71 -20.81
C ALA A 74 -8.86 0.75 -20.35
N LEU A 75 -8.78 0.47 -19.04
CA LEU A 75 -7.78 -0.45 -18.48
C LEU A 75 -7.94 -1.89 -18.97
N TYR A 76 -9.17 -2.33 -19.22
CA TYR A 76 -9.53 -3.69 -19.53
C TYR A 76 -9.93 -3.79 -21.01
N ASP A 77 -9.67 -4.95 -21.60
CA ASP A 77 -10.02 -5.21 -23.00
C ASP A 77 -11.46 -5.71 -23.10
N GLU A 78 -11.99 -5.84 -24.32
CA GLU A 78 -13.37 -6.28 -24.56
C GLU A 78 -13.67 -7.69 -24.02
N SER A 79 -12.65 -8.54 -23.86
CA SER A 79 -12.77 -9.89 -23.30
C SER A 79 -12.85 -9.93 -21.77
N ALA A 80 -12.71 -8.80 -21.07
CA ALA A 80 -12.66 -8.80 -19.61
C ALA A 80 -14.01 -9.16 -18.98
N GLU A 81 -13.98 -10.02 -17.97
CA GLU A 81 -15.19 -10.41 -17.27
C GLU A 81 -15.54 -9.42 -16.15
N ILE A 82 -16.65 -8.71 -16.32
CA ILE A 82 -17.16 -7.71 -15.38
C ILE A 82 -18.34 -8.26 -14.61
N CYS A 83 -18.26 -8.16 -13.27
CA CYS A 83 -19.37 -8.48 -12.39
C CYS A 83 -19.99 -7.22 -11.77
N LEU A 84 -21.31 -7.08 -11.90
CA LEU A 84 -22.08 -5.96 -11.34
C LEU A 84 -22.88 -6.37 -10.09
N PHE A 85 -22.63 -5.69 -8.98
CA PHE A 85 -23.40 -5.81 -7.73
C PHE A 85 -24.54 -4.81 -7.66
N VAL A 86 -25.75 -5.33 -7.44
CA VAL A 86 -26.99 -4.56 -7.39
C VAL A 86 -27.78 -4.87 -6.13
N LYS A 87 -28.63 -3.93 -5.71
CA LYS A 87 -29.78 -4.20 -4.84
C LYS A 87 -30.70 -5.26 -5.46
N ASP A 88 -31.42 -6.03 -4.63
CA ASP A 88 -32.27 -7.12 -5.11
C ASP A 88 -33.41 -6.65 -6.03
N ASP A 89 -34.04 -5.52 -5.69
CA ASP A 89 -35.22 -5.00 -6.39
C ASP A 89 -34.91 -4.60 -7.85
N ASP A 90 -33.72 -4.04 -8.06
CA ASP A 90 -33.29 -3.50 -9.35
C ASP A 90 -32.77 -4.58 -10.33
N LYS A 91 -32.63 -5.83 -9.87
CA LYS A 91 -31.99 -6.89 -10.65
C LYS A 91 -32.70 -7.17 -11.98
N LYS A 92 -34.03 -7.26 -11.96
CA LYS A 92 -34.85 -7.56 -13.15
C LYS A 92 -34.71 -6.46 -14.20
N ARG A 93 -34.94 -5.22 -13.76
CA ARG A 93 -34.81 -4.00 -14.59
C ARG A 93 -33.45 -3.91 -15.28
N ILE A 94 -32.36 -4.17 -14.56
CA ILE A 94 -31.01 -4.06 -15.12
C ILE A 94 -30.73 -5.18 -16.11
N LYS A 95 -31.20 -6.41 -15.84
CA LYS A 95 -31.02 -7.52 -16.78
C LYS A 95 -31.73 -7.23 -18.10
N GLU A 96 -32.98 -6.75 -18.05
CA GLU A 96 -33.73 -6.33 -19.24
C GLU A 96 -33.07 -5.16 -19.97
N THR A 97 -32.53 -4.18 -19.24
CA THR A 97 -31.83 -3.03 -19.86
C THR A 97 -30.54 -3.48 -20.53
N LEU A 98 -29.82 -4.43 -19.94
CA LEU A 98 -28.56 -4.95 -20.46
C LEU A 98 -28.76 -5.92 -21.64
N GLU A 99 -29.91 -6.59 -21.71
CA GLU A 99 -30.33 -7.38 -22.87
C GLU A 99 -30.69 -6.48 -24.06
N LYS A 100 -31.32 -5.31 -23.80
CA LYS A 100 -31.65 -4.32 -24.83
C LYS A 100 -30.42 -3.58 -25.36
N ASP A 101 -29.55 -3.12 -24.44
CA ASP A 101 -28.31 -2.44 -24.76
C ASP A 101 -27.12 -3.27 -24.25
N PRO A 102 -26.61 -4.23 -25.04
CA PRO A 102 -25.46 -5.03 -24.63
C PRO A 102 -24.26 -4.11 -24.42
N VAL A 103 -23.71 -4.18 -23.21
CA VAL A 103 -22.42 -3.59 -22.88
C VAL A 103 -21.41 -4.72 -22.86
N GLN A 104 -20.43 -4.65 -23.75
CA GLN A 104 -19.34 -5.62 -23.85
C GLN A 104 -18.65 -5.78 -22.48
N GLY A 105 -18.35 -7.04 -22.12
CA GLY A 105 -17.66 -7.41 -20.88
C GLY A 105 -18.54 -7.64 -19.64
N VAL A 106 -19.84 -7.33 -19.64
CA VAL A 106 -20.69 -7.58 -18.45
C VAL A 106 -21.19 -9.02 -18.40
N THR A 107 -20.41 -9.90 -17.78
CA THR A 107 -20.71 -11.34 -17.70
C THR A 107 -21.83 -11.66 -16.71
N LYS A 108 -21.85 -11.00 -15.54
CA LYS A 108 -22.77 -11.42 -14.45
C LYS A 108 -23.28 -10.28 -13.58
N VAL A 109 -24.60 -10.23 -13.43
CA VAL A 109 -25.30 -9.35 -12.46
C VAL A 109 -25.65 -10.15 -11.20
N MET A 110 -25.03 -9.78 -10.08
CA MET A 110 -25.24 -10.41 -8.77
C MET A 110 -25.90 -9.47 -7.78
N THR A 111 -26.70 -10.03 -6.87
CA THR A 111 -27.32 -9.25 -5.79
C THR A 111 -26.59 -9.46 -4.47
N VAL A 112 -26.73 -8.50 -3.56
CA VAL A 112 -26.07 -8.56 -2.24
C VAL A 112 -26.52 -9.78 -1.44
N LYS A 113 -27.79 -10.18 -1.52
CA LYS A 113 -28.28 -11.41 -0.85
C LYS A 113 -27.62 -12.67 -1.41
N LYS A 114 -27.52 -12.79 -2.74
CA LYS A 114 -26.83 -13.92 -3.39
C LYS A 114 -25.36 -13.97 -3.02
N LEU A 115 -24.70 -12.81 -2.96
CA LEU A 115 -23.30 -12.71 -2.54
C LEU A 115 -23.12 -13.25 -1.12
N ARG A 116 -23.98 -12.85 -0.17
CA ARG A 116 -23.92 -13.30 1.22
C ARG A 116 -24.21 -14.80 1.39
N LYS A 117 -25.15 -15.35 0.61
CA LYS A 117 -25.55 -16.76 0.71
C LYS A 117 -24.52 -17.71 0.06
N ASN A 118 -24.07 -17.38 -1.14
CA ASN A 118 -23.28 -18.31 -1.97
C ASN A 118 -21.76 -18.13 -1.80
N PHE A 119 -21.30 -16.97 -1.34
CA PHE A 119 -19.87 -16.67 -1.22
C PHE A 119 -19.49 -16.36 0.22
N SER A 120 -20.05 -17.11 1.16
CA SER A 120 -19.74 -16.96 2.60
C SER A 120 -18.35 -17.53 2.94
N ARG A 121 -17.98 -18.67 2.34
CA ARG A 121 -16.71 -19.34 2.60
C ARG A 121 -15.55 -18.56 1.98
N PHE A 122 -14.37 -18.68 2.58
CA PHE A 122 -13.16 -17.99 2.10
C PHE A 122 -12.69 -18.48 0.74
N GLU A 123 -12.89 -19.77 0.45
CA GLU A 123 -12.58 -20.39 -0.84
C GLU A 123 -13.44 -19.78 -1.96
N ASP A 124 -14.76 -19.70 -1.77
CA ASP A 124 -15.70 -19.11 -2.72
C ASP A 124 -15.34 -17.64 -3.03
N LYS A 125 -14.95 -16.86 -2.01
CA LYS A 125 -14.50 -15.48 -2.20
C LYS A 125 -13.23 -15.40 -3.04
N ARG A 126 -12.30 -16.34 -2.84
CA ARG A 126 -11.05 -16.41 -3.61
C ARG A 126 -11.32 -16.81 -5.07
N ALA A 127 -12.24 -17.76 -5.28
CA ALA A 127 -12.70 -18.18 -6.60
C ALA A 127 -13.40 -17.04 -7.33
N LEU A 128 -14.30 -16.31 -6.66
CA LEU A 128 -14.98 -15.15 -7.24
C LEU A 128 -14.00 -14.07 -7.68
N ALA A 129 -13.01 -13.75 -6.84
CA ALA A 129 -11.97 -12.78 -7.17
C ALA A 129 -10.99 -13.25 -8.25
N ALA A 130 -10.94 -14.55 -8.54
CA ALA A 130 -10.13 -15.12 -9.61
C ALA A 130 -10.90 -15.14 -10.94
N ALA A 131 -12.20 -15.47 -10.92
CA ALA A 131 -13.05 -15.55 -12.10
C ALA A 131 -13.20 -14.20 -12.82
N TYR A 132 -13.53 -13.13 -12.08
CA TYR A 132 -13.78 -11.81 -12.68
C TYR A 132 -12.59 -10.87 -12.57
N ASP A 133 -12.39 -10.03 -13.58
CA ASP A 133 -11.33 -9.02 -13.61
C ASP A 133 -11.74 -7.73 -12.93
N MET A 134 -12.97 -7.28 -13.19
CA MET A 134 -13.50 -6.02 -12.69
C MET A 134 -14.82 -6.23 -11.95
N PHE A 135 -14.95 -5.53 -10.82
CA PHE A 135 -16.18 -5.50 -10.04
C PHE A 135 -16.77 -4.09 -10.10
N LEU A 136 -18.06 -4.01 -10.40
CA LEU A 136 -18.85 -2.81 -10.37
C LEU A 136 -19.90 -2.96 -9.27
N ALA A 137 -20.27 -1.86 -8.63
CA ALA A 137 -21.29 -1.87 -7.58
C ALA A 137 -22.15 -0.63 -7.66
N ASP A 138 -23.45 -0.78 -7.38
CA ASP A 138 -24.32 0.37 -7.17
C ASP A 138 -23.83 1.19 -5.95
N ASP A 139 -23.91 2.52 -6.04
CA ASP A 139 -23.38 3.41 -5.00
C ASP A 139 -24.00 3.15 -3.62
N ARG A 140 -25.28 2.74 -3.62
CA ARG A 140 -26.04 2.37 -2.41
C ARG A 140 -25.56 1.08 -1.77
N VAL A 141 -25.07 0.12 -2.56
CA VAL A 141 -24.64 -1.19 -2.03
C VAL A 141 -23.17 -1.20 -1.61
N LEU A 142 -22.37 -0.29 -2.15
CA LEU A 142 -20.91 -0.22 -1.96
C LEU A 142 -20.46 -0.25 -0.48
N PRO A 143 -21.09 0.49 0.48
CA PRO A 143 -20.72 0.40 1.89
C PRO A 143 -20.93 -1.00 2.50
N TYR A 144 -21.95 -1.72 2.02
CA TYR A 144 -22.30 -3.04 2.52
C TYR A 144 -21.45 -4.17 1.93
N LEU A 145 -20.63 -3.91 0.90
CA LEU A 145 -19.84 -4.93 0.21
C LEU A 145 -18.55 -5.32 0.94
N LYS A 146 -18.02 -4.46 1.85
CA LYS A 146 -16.78 -4.75 2.57
C LYS A 146 -16.85 -6.06 3.37
N GLY A 147 -17.97 -6.31 4.07
CA GLY A 147 -18.17 -7.52 4.87
C GLY A 147 -18.24 -8.79 4.02
N PRO A 148 -19.17 -8.88 3.04
CA PRO A 148 -19.33 -10.06 2.19
C PRO A 148 -18.08 -10.39 1.35
N LEU A 149 -17.44 -9.40 0.74
CA LEU A 149 -16.25 -9.63 -0.10
C LEU A 149 -15.03 -10.05 0.72
N GLY A 150 -14.97 -9.65 2.00
CA GLY A 150 -13.83 -9.96 2.88
C GLY A 150 -12.53 -9.29 2.44
N THR A 151 -11.43 -9.67 3.07
CA THR A 151 -10.09 -9.07 2.85
C THR A 151 -9.44 -9.46 1.53
N THR A 152 -9.78 -10.64 0.98
CA THR A 152 -9.16 -11.19 -0.24
C THR A 152 -9.28 -10.26 -1.45
N PHE A 153 -10.42 -9.58 -1.60
CA PHE A 153 -10.66 -8.60 -2.66
C PHE A 153 -9.79 -7.35 -2.50
N PHE A 154 -9.58 -6.89 -1.26
CA PHE A 154 -8.74 -5.73 -0.97
C PHE A 154 -7.26 -6.05 -1.16
N THR A 155 -6.81 -7.25 -0.77
CA THR A 155 -5.43 -7.72 -1.03
C THR A 155 -5.12 -7.78 -2.52
N LYS A 156 -6.06 -8.30 -3.33
CA LYS A 156 -5.91 -8.34 -4.80
C LYS A 156 -6.12 -6.99 -5.49
N LYS A 157 -6.46 -5.92 -4.74
CA LYS A 157 -6.82 -4.60 -5.28
C LYS A 157 -7.91 -4.68 -6.37
N LYS A 158 -8.90 -5.56 -6.19
CA LYS A 158 -10.10 -5.72 -7.05
C LYS A 158 -11.33 -5.15 -6.33
N THR A 159 -11.20 -3.96 -5.76
CA THR A 159 -12.31 -3.31 -5.03
C THR A 159 -13.38 -2.84 -6.02
N PRO A 160 -14.68 -3.00 -5.71
CA PRO A 160 -15.73 -2.62 -6.65
C PRO A 160 -15.75 -1.12 -6.94
N VAL A 161 -15.88 -0.74 -8.21
CA VAL A 161 -16.04 0.66 -8.64
C VAL A 161 -17.51 1.08 -8.54
N ALA A 162 -17.75 2.28 -8.02
CA ALA A 162 -19.10 2.83 -7.87
C ALA A 162 -19.73 3.17 -9.23
N VAL A 163 -20.94 2.66 -9.46
CA VAL A 163 -21.78 2.95 -10.63
C VAL A 163 -23.13 3.43 -10.12
N ARG A 164 -23.69 4.46 -10.74
CA ARG A 164 -25.03 4.94 -10.38
C ARG A 164 -26.06 4.20 -11.22
N VAL A 165 -26.73 3.21 -10.63
CA VAL A 165 -27.67 2.36 -11.37
C VAL A 165 -29.12 2.88 -11.30
N SER A 166 -29.35 3.93 -10.53
CA SER A 166 -30.66 4.57 -10.34
C SER A 166 -31.23 5.28 -11.58
N ARG A 167 -30.42 5.58 -12.59
CA ARG A 167 -30.86 6.27 -13.83
C ARG A 167 -31.36 5.25 -14.86
N LYS A 168 -32.21 5.69 -15.81
CA LYS A 168 -32.69 4.85 -16.92
C LYS A 168 -31.55 4.34 -17.81
N ASN A 169 -30.52 5.17 -18.04
CA ASN A 169 -29.38 4.84 -18.90
C ASN A 169 -28.28 4.10 -18.13
N VAL A 170 -28.55 2.84 -17.78
CA VAL A 170 -27.59 1.98 -17.07
C VAL A 170 -26.41 1.64 -17.99
N ALA A 171 -26.66 1.35 -19.27
CA ALA A 171 -25.63 0.95 -20.23
C ALA A 171 -24.51 2.01 -20.37
N THR A 172 -24.87 3.29 -20.54
CA THR A 172 -23.91 4.40 -20.61
C THR A 172 -23.08 4.52 -19.32
N SER A 173 -23.74 4.34 -18.17
CA SER A 173 -23.08 4.42 -16.87
C SER A 173 -22.07 3.28 -16.68
N VAL A 174 -22.38 2.09 -17.18
CA VAL A 174 -21.49 0.92 -17.15
C VAL A 174 -20.32 1.08 -18.14
N ARG A 175 -20.57 1.56 -19.36
CA ARG A 175 -19.50 1.89 -20.34
C ARG A 175 -18.52 2.92 -19.76
N LEU A 176 -19.05 3.94 -19.09
CA LEU A 176 -18.24 4.94 -18.39
C LEU A 176 -17.49 4.34 -17.19
N ALA A 177 -18.11 3.39 -16.48
CA ALA A 177 -17.50 2.66 -15.37
C ALA A 177 -16.33 1.77 -15.79
N SER A 178 -16.40 1.13 -16.96
CA SER A 178 -15.30 0.32 -17.50
C SER A 178 -14.01 1.13 -17.69
N ARG A 179 -14.15 2.41 -18.07
CA ARG A 179 -13.02 3.33 -18.23
C ARG A 179 -12.55 3.97 -16.92
N ARG A 180 -13.19 3.68 -15.80
CA ARG A 180 -12.86 4.31 -14.52
C ARG A 180 -11.88 3.48 -13.71
N THR A 181 -10.97 4.18 -13.04
CA THR A 181 -10.07 3.62 -12.04
C THR A 181 -10.49 4.03 -10.64
N ALA A 182 -10.13 3.23 -9.65
CA ALA A 182 -10.51 3.46 -8.27
C ALA A 182 -9.40 4.19 -7.49
N PHE A 183 -9.68 5.41 -7.06
CA PHE A 183 -8.86 6.15 -6.12
C PHE A 183 -9.35 5.94 -4.70
N HIS A 184 -8.45 5.56 -3.79
CA HIS A 184 -8.78 5.37 -2.38
C HIS A 184 -8.01 6.40 -1.55
N VAL A 185 -8.72 7.13 -0.68
CA VAL A 185 -8.10 8.07 0.24
C VAL A 185 -7.69 7.31 1.50
N SER A 186 -6.41 6.96 1.57
CA SER A 186 -5.84 6.32 2.75
C SER A 186 -5.62 7.32 3.90
N ALA A 187 -5.36 6.80 5.10
CA ALA A 187 -4.96 7.59 6.27
C ALA A 187 -3.53 8.13 6.19
N GLY A 188 -2.77 7.77 5.15
CA GLY A 188 -1.40 8.19 4.96
C GLY A 188 -1.26 9.32 3.94
N VAL A 189 -0.01 9.72 3.73
CA VAL A 189 0.37 10.68 2.69
C VAL A 189 0.38 10.06 1.30
N CYS A 190 0.71 8.77 1.19
CA CYS A 190 0.87 8.06 -0.08
C CYS A 190 -0.41 7.34 -0.50
N ASN A 191 -0.84 7.55 -1.74
CA ASN A 191 -1.94 6.80 -2.36
C ASN A 191 -1.45 6.16 -3.67
N ASN A 192 -1.92 4.96 -3.97
CA ASN A 192 -1.54 4.21 -5.16
C ASN A 192 -2.76 4.02 -6.05
N VAL A 193 -2.63 4.38 -7.33
CA VAL A 193 -3.70 4.35 -8.33
C VAL A 193 -3.23 3.49 -9.50
N LYS A 194 -4.04 2.54 -9.94
CA LYS A 194 -3.77 1.79 -11.18
C LYS A 194 -4.16 2.66 -12.37
N VAL A 195 -3.27 2.83 -13.34
CA VAL A 195 -3.45 3.78 -14.45
C VAL A 195 -3.36 3.12 -15.82
N ALA A 196 -2.57 2.07 -15.96
CA ALA A 196 -2.47 1.32 -17.22
C ALA A 196 -2.10 -0.15 -17.01
N ARG A 197 -2.22 -0.94 -18.08
CA ARG A 197 -1.57 -2.25 -18.22
C ARG A 197 -0.31 -2.08 -19.07
N LEU A 198 0.66 -2.97 -18.89
CA LEU A 198 1.87 -2.98 -19.71
C LEU A 198 1.59 -3.29 -21.19
N ASN A 199 0.50 -4.00 -21.51
CA ASN A 199 0.14 -4.37 -22.87
C ASN A 199 -0.39 -3.19 -23.72
N MET A 200 -0.56 -2.01 -23.13
CA MET A 200 -1.00 -0.81 -23.85
C MET A 200 0.17 -0.13 -24.56
N THR A 201 -0.15 0.68 -25.57
CA THR A 201 0.87 1.51 -26.22
C THR A 201 1.37 2.59 -25.25
N PRO A 202 2.67 2.95 -25.29
CA PRO A 202 3.23 3.91 -24.35
C PRO A 202 2.56 5.30 -24.42
N GLU A 203 2.05 5.69 -25.60
CA GLU A 203 1.35 6.96 -25.79
C GLU A 203 0.02 6.99 -25.02
N GLN A 204 -0.79 5.94 -25.14
CA GLN A 204 -2.04 5.80 -24.38
C GLN A 204 -1.80 5.78 -22.87
N ILE A 205 -0.66 5.21 -22.42
CA ILE A 205 -0.28 5.19 -21.01
C ILE A 205 0.02 6.61 -20.52
N VAL A 206 0.77 7.40 -21.30
CA VAL A 206 1.10 8.79 -20.97
C VAL A 206 -0.19 9.61 -20.84
N ASP A 207 -1.11 9.51 -21.79
CA ASP A 207 -2.40 10.22 -21.75
C ASP A 207 -3.22 9.85 -20.50
N ASN A 208 -3.28 8.56 -20.19
CA ASN A 208 -3.96 8.07 -18.99
C ASN A 208 -3.31 8.63 -17.71
N ILE A 209 -1.98 8.69 -17.63
CA ILE A 209 -1.26 9.24 -16.47
C ILE A 209 -1.54 10.73 -16.31
N MET A 210 -1.52 11.49 -17.41
CA MET A 210 -1.77 12.93 -17.37
C MET A 210 -3.18 13.23 -16.86
N VAL A 211 -4.19 12.54 -17.38
CA VAL A 211 -5.58 12.73 -16.92
C VAL A 211 -5.80 12.22 -15.50
N ALA A 212 -5.20 11.07 -15.15
CA ALA A 212 -5.29 10.51 -13.81
C ALA A 212 -4.66 11.44 -12.77
N ALA A 213 -3.47 11.98 -13.04
CA ALA A 213 -2.76 12.87 -12.13
C ALA A 213 -3.52 14.18 -11.91
N ASN A 214 -4.06 14.79 -12.96
CA ASN A 214 -4.90 16.00 -12.86
C ASN A 214 -6.18 15.74 -12.04
N SER A 215 -6.82 14.61 -12.26
CA SER A 215 -8.02 14.21 -11.51
C SER A 215 -7.69 13.92 -10.03
N CYS A 216 -6.57 13.27 -9.76
CA CYS A 216 -6.11 13.02 -8.40
C CYS A 216 -5.71 14.32 -7.67
N ALA A 217 -5.02 15.24 -8.35
CA ALA A 217 -4.65 16.53 -7.79
C ALA A 217 -5.90 17.33 -7.40
N SER A 218 -6.93 17.33 -8.24
CA SER A 218 -8.21 18.01 -7.97
C SER A 218 -8.96 17.46 -6.75
N LEU A 219 -8.71 16.19 -6.41
CA LEU A 219 -9.33 15.54 -5.26
C LEU A 219 -8.59 15.81 -3.93
N ILE A 220 -7.33 16.23 -4.02
CA ILE A 220 -6.53 16.57 -2.84
C ILE A 220 -6.90 17.99 -2.37
N PRO A 221 -7.04 18.22 -1.05
CA PRO A 221 -7.17 19.56 -0.51
C PRO A 221 -6.00 20.45 -0.96
N LYS A 222 -6.30 21.64 -1.49
CA LYS A 222 -5.33 22.58 -2.09
C LYS A 222 -4.78 22.18 -3.47
N GLY A 223 -5.35 21.19 -4.16
CA GLY A 223 -5.00 20.88 -5.54
C GLY A 223 -3.53 20.44 -5.71
N TRP A 224 -2.88 20.92 -6.77
CA TRP A 224 -1.45 20.72 -7.05
C TRP A 224 -0.53 21.21 -5.91
N ASN A 225 -0.91 22.24 -5.17
CA ASN A 225 -0.11 22.74 -4.04
C ASN A 225 -0.01 21.72 -2.90
N GLY A 226 -1.02 20.86 -2.77
CA GLY A 226 -1.08 19.77 -1.79
C GLY A 226 -0.31 18.50 -2.21
N VAL A 227 0.12 18.41 -3.48
CA VAL A 227 0.90 17.29 -3.99
C VAL A 227 2.38 17.50 -3.66
N GLN A 228 3.01 16.51 -3.06
CA GLN A 228 4.45 16.50 -2.76
C GLN A 228 5.23 15.83 -3.89
N SER A 229 4.88 14.59 -4.24
CA SER A 229 5.57 13.88 -5.31
C SER A 229 4.62 12.94 -6.04
N ILE A 230 4.92 12.71 -7.32
CA ILE A 230 4.27 11.69 -8.15
C ILE A 230 5.35 10.77 -8.68
N SER A 231 5.15 9.47 -8.49
CA SER A 231 6.07 8.44 -8.96
C SER A 231 5.31 7.34 -9.66
N ILE A 232 5.86 6.82 -10.75
CA ILE A 232 5.26 5.73 -11.52
C ILE A 232 6.01 4.45 -11.19
N LYS A 233 5.27 3.35 -10.98
CA LYS A 233 5.86 2.02 -10.82
C LYS A 233 4.99 0.91 -11.36
N THR A 234 5.59 -0.23 -11.66
CA THR A 234 4.86 -1.50 -11.80
C THR A 234 4.74 -2.18 -10.42
N ASN A 235 4.13 -3.37 -10.37
CA ASN A 235 3.97 -4.10 -9.11
C ASN A 235 5.31 -4.41 -8.43
N ASN A 236 6.32 -4.76 -9.24
CA ASN A 236 7.62 -5.24 -8.78
C ASN A 236 8.79 -4.30 -9.10
N SER A 237 8.57 -3.21 -9.86
CA SER A 237 9.65 -2.27 -10.20
C SER A 237 9.92 -1.27 -9.08
N VAL A 238 11.08 -0.60 -9.21
CA VAL A 238 11.39 0.64 -8.50
C VAL A 238 10.43 1.74 -8.98
N ALA A 239 10.12 2.69 -8.09
CA ALA A 239 9.29 3.84 -8.41
C ALA A 239 10.12 4.95 -9.07
N LEU A 240 9.76 5.32 -10.29
CA LEU A 240 10.38 6.41 -11.04
C LEU A 240 9.68 7.73 -10.71
N PRO A 241 10.37 8.71 -10.12
CA PRO A 241 9.78 10.01 -9.83
C PRO A 241 9.56 10.80 -11.12
N VAL A 242 8.35 11.31 -11.30
CA VAL A 242 7.95 12.13 -12.46
C VAL A 242 7.65 13.57 -12.04
N TYR A 243 7.20 13.76 -10.80
CA TYR A 243 6.99 15.08 -10.23
C TYR A 243 7.50 15.10 -8.81
N ASN A 244 8.21 16.17 -8.47
CA ASN A 244 8.60 16.46 -7.10
C ASN A 244 8.41 17.94 -6.85
N ALA A 245 7.44 18.28 -6.01
CA ALA A 245 7.35 19.60 -5.43
C ALA A 245 8.44 19.70 -4.37
N LEU A 246 9.51 20.41 -4.70
CA LEU A 246 10.45 20.89 -3.71
C LEU A 246 9.64 21.56 -2.60
N ALA A 247 9.82 21.13 -1.36
CA ALA A 247 9.34 21.93 -0.25
C ALA A 247 9.97 23.32 -0.46
N PRO A 248 9.21 24.44 -0.39
CA PRO A 248 9.86 25.71 -0.19
C PRO A 248 10.72 25.47 1.04
N LEU A 249 12.05 25.54 0.87
CA LEU A 249 13.03 25.35 1.93
C LEU A 249 12.42 26.10 3.11
N ALA A 250 11.85 25.36 4.05
CA ALA A 250 11.16 25.99 5.16
C ALA A 250 12.26 26.88 5.70
N LYS A 251 12.04 28.20 5.68
CA LYS A 251 12.90 29.12 6.40
C LYS A 251 12.98 28.44 7.76
N LEU A 252 14.12 27.78 8.02
CA LEU A 252 14.43 27.31 9.35
C LEU A 252 14.07 28.51 10.21
N PRO A 253 13.24 28.33 11.26
CA PRO A 253 12.86 29.45 12.09
C PRO A 253 14.16 30.23 12.33
N PRO A 254 14.22 31.52 11.94
CA PRO A 254 15.49 32.24 11.91
C PRO A 254 16.12 31.97 13.25
N VAL A 255 17.33 31.38 13.24
CA VAL A 255 18.07 31.09 14.46
C VAL A 255 18.21 32.43 15.15
N GLY A 256 17.26 32.72 16.03
CA GLY A 256 17.20 33.97 16.77
C GLY A 256 18.44 33.95 17.60
N LYS A 257 19.41 34.79 17.22
CA LYS A 257 20.74 34.99 17.82
C LYS A 257 20.85 34.36 19.21
N THR A 258 21.11 33.05 19.29
CA THR A 258 21.42 32.35 20.54
C THR A 258 22.91 32.47 20.80
N ALA A 259 23.43 33.70 20.78
CA ALA A 259 24.78 33.98 21.26
C ALA A 259 24.91 33.65 22.76
N ASN A 260 23.78 33.62 23.50
CA ASN A 260 23.77 33.43 24.95
C ASN A 260 23.50 31.99 25.44
N LEU A 261 23.13 31.03 24.58
CA LEU A 261 23.04 29.62 24.99
C LEU A 261 24.36 28.85 24.84
N LYS A 262 25.27 29.30 23.96
CA LYS A 262 26.58 28.65 23.78
C LYS A 262 27.57 28.99 24.89
N LYS A 263 27.48 30.17 25.52
CA LYS A 263 28.33 30.52 26.68
C LYS A 263 27.98 29.68 27.91
N ARG A 264 26.70 29.62 28.30
CA ARG A 264 26.27 28.87 29.49
C ARG A 264 26.60 27.37 29.45
N LYS A 265 26.50 26.73 28.28
CA LYS A 265 26.86 25.31 28.14
C LYS A 265 28.37 25.04 28.10
N LEU A 266 29.17 26.04 27.72
CA LEU A 266 30.63 25.91 27.73
C LEU A 266 31.18 26.14 29.14
N ASP A 267 30.59 27.09 29.89
CA ASP A 267 30.98 27.39 31.27
C ASP A 267 30.62 26.24 32.23
N GLU A 268 29.48 25.55 32.03
CA GLU A 268 29.14 24.32 32.80
C GLU A 268 30.11 23.16 32.51
N TYR A 269 30.55 22.98 31.26
CA TYR A 269 31.46 21.89 30.88
C TYR A 269 32.91 22.15 31.34
N VAL A 270 33.32 23.42 31.45
CA VAL A 270 34.62 23.81 31.98
C VAL A 270 34.63 23.71 33.51
N ALA A 271 33.53 24.04 34.19
CA ALA A 271 33.40 23.87 35.64
C ALA A 271 33.43 22.39 36.07
N GLU A 272 32.74 21.50 35.33
CA GLU A 272 32.82 20.04 35.59
C GLU A 272 34.21 19.46 35.31
N ALA A 273 34.95 20.02 34.34
CA ALA A 273 36.33 19.61 34.05
C ALA A 273 37.33 20.08 35.14
N GLU A 274 37.15 21.30 35.67
CA GLU A 274 38.00 21.83 36.76
C GLU A 274 37.74 21.14 38.11
N GLU A 275 36.52 20.69 38.38
CA GLU A 275 36.21 19.87 39.56
C GLU A 275 36.82 18.46 39.45
N ALA A 276 36.80 17.85 38.26
CA ALA A 276 37.42 16.55 38.00
C ALA A 276 38.97 16.60 38.12
N GLU A 277 39.62 17.70 37.72
CA GLU A 277 41.07 17.88 37.89
C GLU A 277 41.47 18.05 39.36
N LYS A 278 40.64 18.70 40.19
CA LYS A 278 40.87 18.86 41.63
C LYS A 278 40.73 17.55 42.41
N GLU A 279 39.79 16.67 42.04
CA GLU A 279 39.69 15.33 42.64
C GLU A 279 40.89 14.42 42.31
N THR A 280 41.54 14.65 41.17
CA THR A 280 42.67 13.83 40.71
C THR A 280 44.00 14.22 41.38
N GLN A 281 44.12 15.45 41.90
CA GLN A 281 45.32 15.91 42.63
C GLN A 281 45.34 15.53 44.11
N CYS A 282 44.21 15.21 44.76
CA CYS A 282 44.19 14.77 46.16
C CYS A 282 44.61 13.29 46.39
N LYS A 283 44.81 12.49 45.34
CA LYS A 283 45.18 11.06 45.45
C LYS A 283 46.64 10.72 45.10
N LYS A 284 47.51 11.72 44.85
CA LYS A 284 48.91 11.52 44.41
C LYS A 284 49.99 12.02 45.38
N THR A 285 49.72 12.05 46.67
CA THR A 285 50.73 12.29 47.72
C THR A 285 50.70 11.20 48.78
N VAL A 286 51.02 9.96 48.41
CA VAL A 286 51.81 9.02 49.24
C VAL A 286 52.45 7.97 48.31
N VAL A 287 53.76 7.76 48.46
CA VAL A 287 54.64 6.68 47.95
C VAL A 287 55.33 6.91 46.58
N GLU A 288 56.56 7.43 46.64
CA GLU A 288 57.67 7.19 45.72
C GLU A 288 58.80 6.48 46.48
N GLU A 289 59.25 5.30 46.00
CA GLU A 289 60.56 4.61 46.16
C GLU A 289 60.36 3.19 45.56
N GLU A 290 61.14 2.55 44.69
CA GLU A 290 62.49 2.67 44.10
C GLU A 290 62.50 2.08 42.66
N VAL A 291 63.57 2.37 41.90
CA VAL A 291 63.91 1.96 40.50
C VAL A 291 64.54 0.52 40.44
N PRO A 292 65.14 -0.06 39.36
CA PRO A 292 64.98 0.00 37.88
C PRO A 292 65.11 -1.37 37.09
N LYS A 293 64.76 -1.33 35.78
CA LYS A 293 65.43 -1.92 34.57
C LYS A 293 65.38 -3.44 34.17
N THR A 294 64.85 -3.62 32.94
CA THR A 294 65.34 -4.44 31.78
C THR A 294 65.29 -5.97 31.81
N LYS A 295 64.74 -6.63 30.77
CA LYS A 295 65.38 -7.09 29.50
C LYS A 295 64.65 -8.32 28.85
N LYS A 296 64.76 -8.39 27.51
CA LYS A 296 64.73 -9.57 26.59
C LYS A 296 63.36 -10.17 26.24
N ASN A 297 62.93 -10.06 24.98
CA ASN A 297 63.31 -10.81 23.76
C ASN A 297 62.67 -12.20 23.61
N ALA A 298 61.76 -12.27 22.62
CA ALA A 298 61.79 -13.16 21.47
C ALA A 298 61.32 -14.62 21.57
N LYS A 299 60.72 -15.03 20.44
CA LYS A 299 60.46 -16.39 19.91
C LYS A 299 59.22 -17.10 20.45
N ALA A 300 58.45 -17.84 19.66
CA ALA A 300 58.44 -18.16 18.23
C ALA A 300 57.11 -18.94 17.99
N VAL A 301 56.34 -18.61 16.94
CA VAL A 301 56.20 -19.38 15.68
C VAL A 301 55.27 -20.62 15.75
N LYS A 302 54.12 -20.50 15.05
CA LYS A 302 53.41 -21.44 14.11
C LYS A 302 53.10 -22.87 14.62
N ALA A 303 52.10 -23.63 14.19
CA ALA A 303 51.16 -23.67 13.06
C ALA A 303 50.06 -24.71 13.43
N ILE A 304 48.78 -24.57 13.01
CA ILE A 304 48.05 -25.35 11.95
C ILE A 304 47.97 -26.86 12.29
N GLU A 305 46.81 -27.50 12.51
CA GLU A 305 45.94 -28.17 11.51
C GLU A 305 44.67 -28.73 12.22
N THR A 306 43.44 -28.36 11.83
CA THR A 306 42.50 -28.96 10.84
C THR A 306 41.92 -30.36 11.12
N THR A 307 40.58 -30.36 11.31
CA THR A 307 39.54 -31.31 10.84
C THR A 307 39.53 -32.78 11.30
N GLU A 308 38.46 -33.20 12.01
CA GLU A 308 37.49 -34.19 11.49
C GLU A 308 36.25 -34.38 12.40
N LYS A 309 35.30 -35.18 11.89
CA LYS A 309 33.84 -35.13 12.03
C LYS A 309 33.24 -35.90 13.22
N MET A 310 32.05 -35.45 13.61
CA MET A 310 30.83 -36.20 14.00
C MET A 310 30.89 -37.26 15.13
N SER A 311 30.12 -37.01 16.19
CA SER A 311 29.28 -38.05 16.82
C SER A 311 27.91 -37.47 17.23
N LYS A 312 26.90 -38.32 17.14
CA LYS A 312 25.46 -38.06 16.91
C LYS A 312 24.68 -38.91 17.91
N LYS A 313 23.42 -38.54 18.17
CA LYS A 313 22.33 -39.28 18.88
C LYS A 313 22.42 -39.24 20.42
N GLN A 314 21.32 -39.12 21.17
CA GLN A 314 20.07 -39.84 20.97
C GLN A 314 18.85 -39.21 21.69
N LYS A 315 17.70 -39.28 21.02
CA LYS A 315 16.34 -39.06 21.55
C LYS A 315 15.96 -40.12 22.60
N ARG A 316 15.08 -39.78 23.56
CA ARG A 316 13.91 -40.60 23.93
C ARG A 316 12.86 -39.80 24.75
N LYS A 317 11.60 -39.87 24.27
CA LYS A 317 10.33 -39.52 24.94
C LYS A 317 9.85 -40.76 25.80
N PRO A 318 8.55 -40.96 26.10
CA PRO A 318 7.63 -40.38 27.11
C PRO A 318 6.94 -41.48 28.00
N ALA A 319 6.15 -41.12 29.02
CA ALA A 319 4.97 -41.89 29.53
C ALA A 319 4.26 -41.06 30.62
N LYS A 320 2.97 -40.69 30.45
CA LYS A 320 1.74 -41.30 31.03
C LYS A 320 1.83 -41.44 32.56
N THR A 321 0.84 -41.00 33.36
CA THR A 321 -0.41 -41.73 33.62
C THR A 321 -1.44 -40.84 34.38
N THR A 322 -2.71 -40.88 33.94
CA THR A 322 -3.99 -40.79 34.71
C THR A 322 -4.41 -39.57 35.57
N THR A 323 -5.50 -38.91 35.15
CA THR A 323 -6.63 -38.37 35.99
C THR A 323 -7.32 -39.50 36.80
N PRO A 324 -8.23 -39.29 37.80
CA PRO A 324 -8.93 -38.07 38.28
C PRO A 324 -9.12 -37.93 39.83
N LEU A 325 -9.64 -36.79 40.35
CA LEU A 325 -10.62 -36.63 41.46
C LEU A 325 -10.76 -35.13 41.84
N ALA A 326 -11.88 -34.46 41.57
CA ALA A 326 -13.06 -34.30 42.43
C ALA A 326 -12.88 -33.41 43.68
N LYS A 327 -13.47 -32.19 43.63
CA LYS A 327 -14.21 -31.48 44.70
C LYS A 327 -14.88 -30.24 44.05
N LYS A 328 -16.15 -30.34 43.66
CA LYS A 328 -17.34 -29.86 44.42
C LYS A 328 -17.15 -28.45 45.00
N ASN A 329 -17.84 -27.48 44.43
CA ASN A 329 -18.90 -26.79 45.16
C ASN A 329 -19.99 -26.28 44.20
N ALA A 330 -21.21 -26.70 44.53
CA ALA A 330 -22.47 -26.36 43.88
C ALA A 330 -23.27 -25.43 44.83
N LEU A 331 -24.37 -24.90 44.29
CA LEU A 331 -25.47 -24.15 44.91
C LEU A 331 -25.22 -22.63 44.93
N VAL A 332 -26.07 -21.80 44.33
CA VAL A 332 -27.49 -21.65 44.71
C VAL A 332 -28.44 -21.57 43.50
N LYS A 333 -29.54 -22.33 43.57
CA LYS A 333 -30.75 -22.25 42.73
C LYS A 333 -31.87 -21.52 43.49
N LYS A 334 -32.70 -20.81 42.71
CA LYS A 334 -34.16 -20.58 42.81
C LYS A 334 -34.79 -20.29 44.19
N LYS A 335 -35.49 -19.15 44.25
CA LYS A 335 -36.80 -19.04 44.92
C LYS A 335 -37.85 -18.56 43.91
N VAL A 336 -38.89 -19.38 43.73
CA VAL A 336 -40.21 -19.03 43.21
C VAL A 336 -41.20 -19.62 44.23
N ALA A 337 -42.09 -18.80 44.79
CA ALA A 337 -43.49 -19.14 45.07
C ALA A 337 -44.25 -17.97 45.76
N LYS A 338 -45.53 -17.86 45.38
CA LYS A 338 -46.68 -17.10 45.91
C LYS A 338 -46.81 -15.62 45.50
N LYS A 339 -47.78 -15.32 44.62
CA LYS A 339 -49.21 -15.31 44.96
C LYS A 339 -50.05 -15.78 43.77
#